data_AF-A0A2E6C4R7-F1
#
_entry.id   AF-A0A2E6C4R7-F1
#
_cell.length_a   1.000
_cell.length_b   1.000
_cell.length_c   1.000
_cell.angle_alpha   90.00
_cell.angle_beta   90.00
_cell.angle_gamma   90.00
#
_symmetry.space_group_name_H-M   'P 1'
#
loop_
_entity.id
_entity.type
_entity.pdbx_description
1 polymer ?
#
loop_
_entity_poly.entity_id
_entity_poly.type
_entity_poly.pdbx_seq_one_letter_code
_entity_poly.pdbx_strand_id
1 'polypeptide(L)' 'MAEKFSTTLTWEGDVEIGRRLSALVPDDLVHKLEEIGDSSILTITVESDDLESLREIVDSLLMTFSDQDE' A
#
# COMPACT_ATOMS: atom_id res chain seq x y z
N MET A 1 28.07 -3.44 -0.18
CA MET A 1 26.94 -3.04 -1.03
C MET A 1 25.72 -3.42 -0.26
N ALA A 2 24.94 -2.46 0.25
CA ALA A 2 23.69 -2.79 0.93
C ALA A 2 22.68 -3.21 -0.15
N GLU A 3 22.12 -4.40 0.00
CA GLU A 3 21.00 -4.85 -0.82
C GLU A 3 19.79 -4.00 -0.43
N LYS A 4 19.09 -3.44 -1.41
CA LYS A 4 17.84 -2.71 -1.16
C LYS A 4 16.69 -3.56 -1.65
N PHE A 5 15.72 -3.79 -0.77
CA PHE A 5 14.51 -4.51 -1.09
C PHE A 5 13.40 -3.50 -1.36
N SER A 6 12.64 -3.76 -2.41
CA SER A 6 11.47 -2.96 -2.72
C SER A 6 10.31 -3.87 -3.09
N THR A 7 9.11 -3.45 -2.72
CA THR A 7 7.88 -4.11 -3.14
C THR A 7 6.86 -3.06 -3.53
N THR A 8 5.99 -3.44 -4.46
CA THR A 8 4.90 -2.58 -4.90
C THR A 8 3.60 -3.34 -4.69
N LEU A 9 2.71 -2.79 -3.87
CA LEU A 9 1.35 -3.24 -3.74
C LEU A 9 0.46 -2.38 -4.63
N THR A 10 -0.34 -3.04 -5.46
CA THR A 10 -1.38 -2.40 -6.24
C THR A 10 -2.71 -2.95 -5.78
N TRP A 11 -3.57 -2.05 -5.34
CA TRP A 11 -4.95 -2.34 -5.00
C TRP A 11 -5.86 -1.66 -6.03
N GLU A 12 -6.88 -2.37 -6.49
CA GLU A 12 -7.89 -1.88 -7.43
C GLU A 12 -9.27 -2.22 -6.88
N GLY A 13 -10.15 -1.22 -6.80
CA GLY A 13 -11.50 -1.42 -6.29
C GLY A 13 -12.31 -0.13 -6.27
N ASP A 14 -13.24 -0.03 -5.33
CA ASP A 14 -14.11 1.14 -5.18
C ASP A 14 -13.35 2.42 -4.77
N VAL A 15 -13.81 3.58 -5.26
CA VAL A 15 -13.20 4.87 -4.92
C VAL A 15 -13.25 5.17 -3.43
N GLU A 16 -14.34 4.81 -2.75
CA GLU A 16 -14.49 5.04 -1.32
C GLU A 16 -13.47 4.24 -0.51
N ILE A 17 -13.26 2.97 -0.87
CA ILE A 17 -12.26 2.11 -0.23
C ILE A 17 -10.86 2.63 -0.58
N GLY A 18 -10.56 2.92 -1.84
CA GLY A 18 -9.25 3.43 -2.27
C GLY A 18 -8.82 4.70 -1.52
N ARG A 19 -9.75 5.63 -1.29
CA ARG A 19 -9.50 6.84 -0.47
C ARG A 19 -9.22 6.52 0.99
N ARG A 20 -9.96 5.57 1.59
CA ARG A 20 -9.71 5.14 2.99
C ARG A 20 -8.35 4.48 3.10
N LEU A 21 -8.04 3.55 2.20
CA LEU A 21 -6.75 2.87 2.19
C LEU A 21 -5.61 3.87 2.04
N SER A 22 -5.73 4.82 1.09
CA SER A 22 -4.72 5.89 0.89
C SER A 22 -4.49 6.73 2.14
N ALA A 23 -5.53 6.99 2.94
CA ALA A 23 -5.41 7.74 4.19
C ALA A 23 -4.80 6.91 5.34
N LEU A 24 -4.82 5.58 5.23
CA LEU A 24 -4.23 4.65 6.21
C LEU A 24 -2.78 4.29 5.87
N VAL A 25 -2.32 4.59 4.64
CA VAL A 25 -0.92 4.38 4.28
C VAL A 25 -0.05 5.37 5.07
N PRO A 26 0.99 4.88 5.78
CA PRO A 26 1.91 5.78 6.48
C PRO A 26 2.62 6.72 5.51
N ASP A 27 2.74 8.00 5.89
CA ASP A 27 3.39 9.06 5.08
C ASP A 27 4.86 8.76 4.71
N ASP A 28 5.51 7.85 5.43
CA ASP A 28 6.88 7.39 5.13
C ASP A 28 6.96 6.57 3.83
N LEU A 29 5.81 6.04 3.38
CA LEU A 29 5.71 5.23 2.16
C LEU A 29 5.25 6.05 0.97
N VAL A 30 5.88 5.80 -0.18
CA VAL A 30 5.48 6.39 -1.45
C VAL A 30 4.19 5.71 -1.90
N HIS A 31 3.09 6.46 -1.93
CA HIS A 31 1.82 5.96 -2.44
C HIS A 31 1.18 6.91 -3.45
N LYS A 32 0.35 6.35 -4.32
CA LYS A 32 -0.37 7.06 -5.37
C LYS A 32 -1.75 6.46 -5.53
N LEU A 33 -2.78 7.28 -5.31
CA LEU A 33 -4.17 6.94 -5.61
C LEU A 33 -4.55 7.53 -6.97
N GLU A 34 -5.01 6.69 -7.88
CA GLU A 34 -5.54 7.08 -9.19
C GLU A 34 -7.02 6.71 -9.27
N GLU A 35 -7.88 7.71 -9.33
CA GLU A 35 -9.32 7.54 -9.46
C GLU A 35 -9.69 7.44 -10.96
N ILE A 36 -10.27 6.31 -11.36
CA ILE A 36 -10.65 6.00 -12.74
C ILE A 36 -12.14 5.70 -12.81
N GLY A 37 -12.94 6.76 -13.03
CA GLY A 37 -14.40 6.64 -13.08
C GLY A 37 -14.98 6.25 -11.71
N ASP A 38 -15.66 5.12 -11.65
CA ASP A 38 -16.23 4.53 -10.43
C ASP A 38 -15.26 3.58 -9.70
N SER A 39 -14.03 3.45 -10.19
CA SER A 39 -12.98 2.63 -9.58
C SER A 39 -11.77 3.46 -9.18
N SER A 40 -10.93 2.92 -8.32
CA SER A 40 -9.68 3.53 -7.89
C SER A 40 -8.56 2.51 -7.83
N ILE A 41 -7.37 2.95 -8.22
CA ILE A 41 -6.14 2.19 -8.16
C ILE A 41 -5.22 2.86 -7.14
N LEU A 42 -4.93 2.17 -6.05
CA LEU A 42 -3.96 2.60 -5.05
C LEU A 42 -2.66 1.81 -5.26
N THR A 43 -1.58 2.52 -5.60
CA THR A 43 -0.24 1.95 -5.75
C THR A 43 0.62 2.40 -4.59
N ILE A 44 1.25 1.47 -3.88
CA ILE A 44 2.10 1.73 -2.72
C ILE A 44 3.44 1.06 -2.95
N THR A 45 4.51 1.85 -2.85
CA THR A 45 5.88 1.40 -2.98
C THR A 45 6.53 1.42 -1.60
N VAL A 46 6.93 0.24 -1.15
CA VAL A 46 7.65 0.03 0.10
C VAL A 46 9.11 -0.27 -0.23
N GLU A 47 10.02 0.51 0.33
CA GLU A 47 11.46 0.31 0.18
C GLU A 47 12.09 0.11 1.56
N SER A 48 12.99 -0.85 1.69
CA SER A 48 13.69 -1.12 2.95
C SER A 48 15.06 -1.73 2.69
N ASP A 49 15.99 -1.47 3.60
CA ASP A 49 17.33 -2.07 3.58
C ASP A 49 17.35 -3.52 4.12
N ASP A 50 16.23 -3.98 4.67
CA ASP A 50 16.06 -5.32 5.23
C ASP A 50 14.71 -5.95 4.83
N LEU A 51 14.73 -7.27 4.55
CA LEU A 51 13.57 -8.02 4.06
C LEU A 51 12.56 -8.31 5.18
N GLU A 52 13.00 -8.47 6.42
CA GLU A 52 12.14 -8.58 7.60
C GLU A 52 11.34 -7.29 7.80
N SER A 53 12.01 -6.14 7.75
CA SER A 53 11.35 -4.83 7.83
C SER A 53 10.34 -4.63 6.70
N LEU A 54 10.72 -4.96 5.46
CA LEU A 54 9.81 -4.90 4.32
C LEU A 54 8.58 -5.78 4.54
N ARG A 55 8.78 -7.00 5.05
CA ARG A 55 7.68 -7.93 5.32
C ARG A 55 6.75 -7.40 6.40
N GLU A 56 7.26 -6.87 7.50
CA GLU A 56 6.43 -6.33 8.59
C GLU A 56 5.55 -5.17 8.11
N ILE A 57 6.12 -4.26 7.31
CA ILE A 57 5.38 -3.13 6.73
C ILE A 57 4.26 -3.64 5.80
N VAL A 58 4.60 -4.57 4.91
CA VAL A 58 3.65 -5.13 3.94
C VAL A 58 2.54 -5.91 4.64
N ASP A 59 2.87 -6.71 5.65
CA ASP A 59 1.90 -7.48 6.44
C ASP A 59 0.94 -6.54 7.17
N SER A 60 1.44 -5.47 7.79
CA SER A 60 0.62 -4.45 8.43
C SER A 60 -0.31 -3.71 7.46
N LEU A 61 0.17 -3.40 6.25
CA LEU A 61 -0.66 -2.81 5.19
C LEU A 61 -1.77 -3.79 4.76
N LEU A 62 -1.42 -5.04 4.48
CA LEU A 62 -2.38 -6.07 4.07
C LEU A 62 -3.44 -6.33 5.15
N MET A 63 -3.04 -6.35 6.43
CA MET A 63 -3.96 -6.51 7.55
C MET A 63 -4.95 -5.34 7.64
N THR A 64 -4.46 -4.11 7.46
CA THR A 64 -5.29 -2.91 7.40
C THR A 64 -6.26 -2.94 6.23
N PHE A 65 -5.83 -3.45 5.08
CA PHE A 65 -6.66 -3.52 3.88
C PHE A 65 -7.74 -4.59 4.01
N SER A 66 -7.40 -5.72 4.63
CA SER A 66 -8.35 -6.80 4.90
C SER A 66 -9.47 -6.38 5.86
N ASP A 67 -9.20 -5.48 6.82
CA ASP A 67 -10.23 -4.91 7.72
C ASP A 67 -11.22 -3.99 6.98
N GLN A 68 -10.80 -3.37 5.88
CA GLN A 68 -11.64 -2.49 5.07
C GLN A 68 -12.44 -3.22 3.98
N ASP A 69 -12.17 -4.52 3.77
CA ASP A 69 -12.86 -5.37 2.79
C ASP A 69 -14.10 -6.10 3.40
N GLU A 70 -14.32 -5.99 4.72
CA GLU A 70 -15.50 -6.54 5.45
C GLU A 70 -16.77 -5.69 5.38
#